data_AF-A0A972ZDB0-F1
#
_entry.id   AF-A0A972ZDB0-F1
#
_cell.length_a   1.000
_cell.length_b   1.000
_cell.length_c   1.000
_cell.angle_alpha   90.00
_cell.angle_beta   90.00
_cell.angle_gamma   90.00
#
_symmetry.space_group_name_H-M   'P 1'
#
loop_
_entity.id
_entity.type
_entity.pdbx_description
1 polymer ?
#
loop_
_entity_poly.entity_id
_entity_poly.type
_entity_poly.pdbx_seq_one_letter_code
_entity_poly.pdbx_strand_id
1 'polypeptide(L)'
;MADEKNAYVMVDRATYLFNREKLRLRPMVEGDEALFNPYGIIAVSPYKHTHAKYEQAMALIAWVTSPVCQALIRDYTWEGQPLYHPDAAGSIH
;
A
#
# COMPACT_ATOMS: atom_id res chain seq x y z
N MET A 1 17.79 12.00 11.16
CA MET A 1 18.98 11.12 11.23
C MET A 1 19.66 10.89 9.88
N ALA A 2 19.11 10.13 8.93
CA ALA A 2 19.81 9.85 7.66
C ALA A 2 20.09 11.14 6.86
N ASP A 3 19.09 12.02 6.78
CA ASP A 3 19.23 13.33 6.14
C ASP A 3 20.36 14.18 6.76
N GLU A 4 20.36 14.32 8.09
CA GLU A 4 21.36 15.10 8.83
C GLU A 4 22.79 14.53 8.68
N LYS A 5 22.90 13.21 8.50
CA LYS A 5 24.16 12.48 8.39
C LYS A 5 24.67 12.31 6.95
N ASN A 6 23.98 12.87 5.95
CA ASN A 6 24.29 12.63 4.53
C ASN A 6 24.40 11.13 4.19
N ALA A 7 23.48 10.32 4.72
CA ALA A 7 23.47 8.87 4.57
C ALA A 7 22.27 8.39 3.74
N TYR A 8 22.29 7.12 3.34
CA TYR A 8 21.18 6.45 2.66
C TYR A 8 20.19 5.85 3.65
N VAL A 9 18.93 5.76 3.25
CA VAL A 9 17.86 5.09 4.00
C VAL A 9 16.87 4.45 3.02
N MET A 10 16.38 3.27 3.35
CA MET A 10 15.22 2.67 2.69
C MET A 10 13.96 3.12 3.41
N VAL A 11 13.00 3.65 2.68
CA VAL A 11 11.75 4.20 3.22
C VAL A 11 10.63 3.98 2.21
N ASP A 12 9.39 3.81 2.67
CA ASP A 12 8.24 3.74 1.78
C ASP A 12 7.95 5.11 1.12
N ARG A 13 7.29 5.07 -0.04
CA ARG A 13 7.01 6.27 -0.85
C ARG A 13 6.15 7.29 -0.12
N ALA A 14 5.13 6.83 0.60
CA ALA A 14 4.17 7.73 1.25
C ALA A 14 4.86 8.52 2.37
N THR A 15 5.67 7.86 3.19
CA THR A 15 6.48 8.50 4.23
C THR A 15 7.47 9.49 3.64
N TYR A 16 8.13 9.16 2.52
CA TYR A 16 9.01 10.10 1.82
C TYR A 16 8.24 11.34 1.32
N LEU A 17 7.13 11.15 0.61
CA LEU A 17 6.36 12.26 0.04
C LEU A 17 5.82 13.20 1.12
N PHE A 18 5.29 12.65 2.21
CA PHE A 18 4.78 13.44 3.33
C PHE A 18 5.85 14.33 3.99
N ASN A 19 7.11 13.90 3.97
CA ASN A 19 8.22 14.64 4.59
C ASN A 19 9.11 15.37 3.59
N ARG A 20 8.84 15.26 2.27
CA ARG A 20 9.74 15.66 1.19
C ARG A 20 10.24 17.09 1.32
N GLU A 21 9.36 18.03 1.66
CA GLU A 21 9.72 19.45 1.79
C GLU A 21 10.73 19.73 2.92
N LYS A 22 10.81 18.83 3.90
CA LYS A 22 11.70 18.95 5.07
C LYS A 22 13.00 18.17 4.90
N LEU A 23 13.15 17.43 3.79
CA LEU A 23 14.29 16.55 3.53
C LEU A 23 15.15 17.11 2.39
N ARG A 24 16.47 16.94 2.53
CA ARG A 24 17.45 17.13 1.46
C ARG A 24 17.68 15.83 0.67
N LEU A 25 17.32 14.69 1.26
CA LEU A 25 17.32 13.37 0.61
C LEU A 25 16.47 13.36 -0.66
N ARG A 26 16.95 12.62 -1.67
CA ARG A 26 16.26 12.39 -2.94
C ARG A 26 16.19 10.90 -3.24
N PRO A 27 15.19 10.41 -3.99
CA PRO A 27 15.14 9.02 -4.40
C PRO A 27 16.36 8.71 -5.27
N MET A 28 17.09 7.66 -4.91
CA MET A 28 18.26 7.17 -5.66
C MET A 28 17.95 5.86 -6.38
N VAL A 29 17.04 5.05 -5.83
CA VAL A 29 16.58 3.76 -6.36
C VAL A 29 15.09 3.65 -6.07
N GLU A 30 14.29 3.33 -7.10
CA GLU A 30 12.84 3.15 -7.01
C GLU A 30 12.34 2.26 -8.16
N GLY A 31 11.20 1.58 -7.96
CA GLY A 31 10.53 0.80 -9.00
C GLY A 31 11.06 -0.62 -9.25
N ASP A 32 12.13 -1.03 -8.55
CA ASP A 32 12.64 -2.40 -8.60
C ASP A 32 11.62 -3.38 -7.99
N GLU A 33 11.46 -4.57 -8.58
CA GLU A 33 10.56 -5.62 -8.08
C GLU A 33 10.89 -6.03 -6.63
N ALA A 34 12.18 -6.00 -6.25
CA ALA A 34 12.60 -6.29 -4.88
C ALA A 34 12.12 -5.25 -3.85
N LEU A 35 11.69 -4.06 -4.31
CA LEU A 35 11.11 -3.01 -3.48
C LEU A 35 9.59 -3.06 -3.45
N PHE A 36 8.98 -4.05 -4.12
CA PHE A 36 7.53 -4.21 -4.09
C PHE A 36 7.05 -4.60 -2.70
N ASN A 37 6.06 -3.87 -2.20
CA ASN A 37 5.48 -4.05 -0.87
C ASN A 37 4.00 -4.45 -1.01
N PRO A 38 3.68 -5.73 -1.23
CA PRO A 38 2.32 -6.19 -1.43
C PRO A 38 1.50 -6.14 -0.13
N TYR A 39 0.21 -5.80 -0.26
CA TYR A 39 -0.73 -5.77 0.85
C TYR A 39 -1.75 -6.88 0.72
N GLY A 40 -1.95 -7.64 1.80
CA GLY A 40 -2.96 -8.70 1.88
C GLY A 40 -4.05 -8.38 2.91
N ILE A 41 -5.29 -8.72 2.58
CA ILE A 41 -6.41 -8.73 3.52
C ILE A 41 -6.84 -10.19 3.79
N ILE A 42 -6.86 -10.59 5.08
CA ILE A 42 -7.08 -11.98 5.48
C ILE A 42 -8.20 -12.03 6.53
N ALA A 43 -9.22 -12.85 6.28
CA ALA A 43 -10.28 -13.08 7.24
C ALA A 43 -9.81 -13.97 8.40
N VAL A 44 -10.15 -13.60 9.63
CA VAL A 44 -9.89 -14.44 10.81
C VAL A 44 -10.76 -15.69 10.76
N SER A 45 -10.13 -16.86 10.95
CA SER A 45 -10.81 -18.16 10.86
C SER A 45 -11.94 -18.31 11.91
N PRO A 46 -13.19 -18.55 11.49
CA PRO A 46 -14.31 -18.72 12.42
C PRO A 46 -14.27 -20.07 13.13
N TYR A 47 -13.57 -21.07 12.57
CA TYR A 47 -13.37 -22.37 13.19
C TYR A 47 -12.56 -22.28 14.50
N LYS A 48 -11.55 -21.38 14.54
CA LYS A 48 -10.74 -21.13 15.73
C LYS A 48 -11.33 -20.01 16.60
N HIS A 49 -11.98 -19.03 15.98
CA HIS A 49 -12.54 -17.86 16.67
C HIS A 49 -14.03 -17.72 16.33
N THR A 50 -14.87 -18.41 17.10
CA THR A 50 -16.33 -18.47 16.85
C THR A 50 -17.05 -17.13 16.98
N HIS A 51 -16.43 -16.15 17.66
CA HIS A 51 -16.95 -14.78 17.77
C HIS A 51 -16.48 -13.86 16.63
N ALA A 52 -15.63 -14.34 15.72
CA ALA A 52 -15.18 -13.58 14.57
C ALA A 52 -16.37 -13.21 13.67
N LYS A 53 -16.38 -11.96 13.21
CA LYS A 53 -17.37 -11.43 12.27
C LYS A 53 -17.01 -11.84 10.83
N TYR A 54 -16.98 -13.16 10.60
CA TYR A 54 -16.42 -13.74 9.36
C TYR A 54 -17.15 -13.25 8.11
N GLU A 55 -18.49 -13.26 8.11
CA GLU A 55 -19.29 -12.79 6.98
C GLU A 55 -19.00 -11.31 6.65
N GLN A 56 -18.87 -10.46 7.66
CA GLN A 56 -18.50 -9.05 7.46
C GLN A 56 -17.08 -8.90 6.93
N ALA A 57 -16.14 -9.72 7.40
CA ALA A 57 -14.76 -9.73 6.90
C ALA A 57 -14.72 -10.15 5.42
N MET A 58 -15.48 -11.18 5.04
CA MET A 58 -15.59 -11.61 3.65
C MET A 58 -16.25 -10.56 2.76
N ALA A 59 -17.27 -9.86 3.24
CA ALA A 59 -17.87 -8.74 2.53
C ALA A 59 -16.86 -7.60 2.29
N LEU A 60 -16.03 -7.28 3.29
CA LEU A 60 -14.95 -6.31 3.14
C LEU A 60 -13.90 -6.77 2.13
N ILE A 61 -13.46 -8.03 2.20
CA ILE A 61 -12.51 -8.61 1.24
C ILE A 61 -13.06 -8.47 -0.17
N ALA A 62 -14.31 -8.91 -0.41
CA ALA A 62 -14.96 -8.83 -1.71
C ALA A 62 -15.06 -7.39 -2.24
N TRP A 63 -15.35 -6.42 -1.36
CA TRP A 63 -15.37 -5.01 -1.74
C TRP A 63 -13.97 -4.49 -2.07
N VAL A 64 -12.97 -4.74 -1.22
CA VAL A 64 -11.58 -4.29 -1.43
C VAL A 64 -11.00 -4.84 -2.73
N THR A 65 -11.30 -6.10 -3.08
CA THR A 65 -10.83 -6.73 -4.32
C THR A 65 -11.72 -6.43 -5.53
N SER A 66 -12.81 -5.66 -5.37
CA SER A 66 -13.71 -5.33 -6.48
C SER A 66 -13.07 -4.34 -7.46
N PRO A 67 -13.48 -4.33 -8.75
CA PRO A 67 -12.99 -3.35 -9.72
C PRO A 67 -13.19 -1.90 -9.29
N VAL A 68 -14.27 -1.61 -8.56
CA VAL A 68 -14.58 -0.28 -8.03
C VAL A 68 -13.54 0.15 -7.00
N CYS A 69 -13.24 -0.70 -6.00
CA CYS A 69 -12.27 -0.36 -4.97
C CYS A 69 -10.84 -0.35 -5.53
N GLN A 70 -10.49 -1.26 -6.43
CA GLN A 70 -9.19 -1.25 -7.11
C GLN A 70 -8.99 0.02 -7.94
N ALA A 71 -10.04 0.55 -8.58
CA ALA A 71 -10.01 1.87 -9.22
C ALA A 71 -9.78 3.00 -8.20
N LEU A 72 -10.50 2.99 -7.07
CA LEU A 72 -10.27 3.97 -6.00
C LEU A 72 -8.84 3.94 -5.44
N ILE A 73 -8.24 2.75 -5.31
CA ILE A 73 -6.85 2.58 -4.87
C ILE A 73 -5.88 3.20 -5.88
N ARG A 74 -6.06 2.90 -7.18
CA ARG A 74 -5.24 3.48 -8.26
C ARG A 74 -5.34 4.99 -8.33
N ASP A 75 -6.55 5.51 -8.15
CA ASP A 75 -6.85 6.93 -8.31
C ASP A 75 -6.53 7.74 -7.03
N TYR A 76 -6.17 7.06 -5.94
CA TYR A 76 -5.67 7.69 -4.72
C TYR A 76 -4.26 8.25 -4.93
N THR A 77 -4.17 9.57 -4.94
CA THR A 77 -2.93 10.30 -5.22
C THR A 77 -2.58 11.27 -4.11
N TRP A 78 -1.28 11.54 -3.97
CA TRP A 78 -0.74 12.63 -3.17
C TRP A 78 0.10 13.53 -4.06
N GLU A 79 -0.23 14.82 -4.10
CA GLU A 79 0.42 15.79 -5.01
C GLU A 79 0.46 15.33 -6.48
N GLY A 80 -0.60 14.64 -6.93
CA GLY A 80 -0.71 14.12 -8.29
C GLY A 80 0.09 12.84 -8.57
N GLN A 81 0.77 12.27 -7.56
CA GLN A 81 1.48 10.99 -7.68
C GLN A 81 0.65 9.85 -7.11
N PRO A 82 0.50 8.70 -7.81
CA PRO A 82 -0.15 7.53 -7.26
C PRO A 82 0.69 6.98 -6.09
N LEU A 83 0.01 6.65 -4.98
CA LEU A 83 0.67 6.09 -3.79
C LEU A 83 0.63 4.56 -3.74
N TYR A 84 -0.37 3.96 -4.38
CA TYR A 84 -0.60 2.52 -4.35
C TYR A 84 -0.91 2.01 -5.76
N HIS A 85 -0.57 0.75 -6.00
CA HIS A 85 -0.83 0.05 -7.26
C HIS A 85 -1.76 -1.13 -6.97
N PRO A 86 -2.97 -1.18 -7.56
CA PRO A 86 -3.88 -2.31 -7.36
C PRO A 86 -3.34 -3.59 -8.00
N ASP A 87 -3.35 -4.69 -7.25
CA ASP A 87 -2.84 -6.01 -7.68
C ASP A 87 -3.81 -7.17 -7.38
N ALA A 88 -5.06 -6.87 -6.99
CA ALA A 88 -6.04 -7.91 -6.74
C ALA A 88 -6.40 -8.65 -8.03
N ALA A 89 -6.24 -9.99 -8.03
CA ALA A 89 -6.48 -10.86 -9.18
C ALA A 89 -7.85 -10.58 -9.83
N GLY A 90 -7.82 -9.93 -11.00
CA GLY A 90 -8.99 -9.42 -11.71
C GLY A 90 -8.76 -8.09 -12.42
N SER A 91 -7.73 -7.33 -12.05
CA SER A 91 -7.21 -6.23 -12.87
C SER A 91 -6.48 -6.79 -14.09
N ILE A 92 -7.14 -6.72 -15.24
CA ILE A 92 -6.55 -7.02 -16.55
C ILE A 92 -5.42 -6.00 -16.75
N HIS A 93 -4.17 -6.46 -16.79
CA HIS A 93 -3.04 -5.69 -17.33
C HIS A 93 -3.17 -5.58 -18.84
#